data_AF-A0A7V4QEI7-F1
#
_entry.id   AF-A0A7V4QEI7-F1
#
_cell.length_a   1.000
_cell.length_b   1.000
_cell.length_c   1.000
_cell.angle_alpha   90.00
_cell.angle_beta   90.00
_cell.angle_gamma   90.00
#
_symmetry.space_group_name_H-M   'P 1'
#
loop_
_entity.id
_entity.type
_entity.pdbx_description
1 polymer ?
#
loop_
_entity_poly.entity_id
_entity_poly.type
_entity_poly.pdbx_seq_one_letter_code
_entity_poly.pdbx_strand_id
1 'polypeptide(L)'
;MKKIVLVLLGIGLGIGLIFAEEKKEKNIVKSTEKEITGEVSAISKNFIAIVYQRDEEKGIEYEMAFTLDENIELKNKKRIEEINVGDIVKLTYEENIEESALGERKVNKAKVVEFLKPALKKPKVLEPEGETLITE
;
A
#
# COMPACT_ATOMS: atom_id res chain seq x y z
N MET A 1 -10.97 -34.99 -69.74
CA MET A 1 -12.09 -34.83 -68.79
C MET A 1 -11.64 -35.25 -67.39
N LYS A 2 -12.13 -34.53 -66.37
CA LYS A 2 -12.00 -34.73 -64.91
C LYS A 2 -10.93 -33.92 -64.15
N LYS A 3 -11.36 -32.68 -63.83
CA LYS A 3 -11.44 -32.02 -62.51
C LYS A 3 -10.16 -31.62 -61.74
N ILE A 4 -10.01 -30.30 -61.66
CA ILE A 4 -9.31 -29.45 -60.67
C ILE A 4 -9.87 -29.64 -59.25
N VAL A 5 -9.01 -29.51 -58.21
CA VAL A 5 -9.12 -28.80 -56.88
C VAL A 5 -7.76 -29.10 -56.17
N LEU A 6 -6.76 -28.23 -55.90
CA LEU A 6 -6.57 -26.89 -55.29
C LEU A 6 -6.75 -26.84 -53.77
N VAL A 7 -5.65 -26.81 -52.98
CA VAL A 7 -5.56 -26.09 -51.69
C VAL A 7 -4.11 -25.66 -51.41
N LEU A 8 -3.93 -24.36 -51.18
CA LEU A 8 -2.75 -23.66 -50.68
C LEU A 8 -2.52 -23.96 -49.19
N LEU A 9 -1.28 -24.20 -48.76
CA LEU A 9 -0.91 -24.05 -47.35
C LEU A 9 0.32 -23.13 -47.24
N GLY A 10 0.05 -21.86 -46.93
CA GLY A 10 1.05 -20.92 -46.48
C GLY A 10 1.50 -21.29 -45.06
N ILE A 11 2.81 -21.44 -44.88
CA ILE A 11 3.45 -21.49 -43.57
C ILE A 11 4.54 -20.41 -43.59
N GLY A 12 4.12 -19.17 -43.40
CA GLY A 12 4.99 -18.05 -43.07
C GLY A 12 5.09 -17.94 -41.56
N LEU A 13 6.11 -18.57 -41.00
CA LEU A 13 6.54 -18.45 -39.60
C LEU A 13 6.82 -16.96 -39.27
N GLY A 14 6.18 -16.45 -38.23
CA GLY A 14 6.37 -15.08 -37.74
C GLY A 14 6.18 -15.05 -36.22
N ILE A 15 7.24 -15.47 -35.54
CA ILE A 15 7.43 -15.68 -34.10
C ILE A 15 6.85 -14.52 -33.28
N GLY A 16 5.74 -14.75 -32.59
CA GLY A 16 5.31 -13.89 -31.49
C GLY A 16 6.20 -14.16 -30.29
N LEU A 17 7.07 -13.19 -29.94
CA LEU A 17 7.71 -13.14 -28.64
C LEU A 17 6.63 -12.87 -27.58
N ILE A 18 6.03 -13.95 -27.09
CA ILE A 18 5.25 -13.91 -25.86
C ILE A 18 6.29 -13.79 -24.74
N PHE A 19 6.52 -12.58 -24.26
CA PHE A 19 7.15 -12.37 -22.97
C PHE A 19 6.18 -12.91 -21.92
N ALA A 20 6.38 -14.17 -21.53
CA ALA A 20 5.82 -14.70 -20.31
C ALA A 20 6.50 -13.97 -19.16
N GLU A 21 5.87 -12.91 -18.66
CA GLU A 21 6.25 -12.28 -17.41
C GLU A 21 6.02 -13.31 -16.30
N GLU A 22 7.10 -13.99 -15.92
CA GLU A 22 7.12 -15.04 -14.92
C GLU A 22 6.68 -14.42 -13.59
N LYS A 23 5.41 -14.62 -13.26
CA LYS A 23 4.78 -14.14 -12.04
C LYS A 23 5.43 -14.87 -10.87
N LYS A 24 6.53 -14.32 -10.35
CA LYS A 24 7.24 -14.85 -9.19
C LYS A 24 6.25 -14.98 -8.05
N GLU A 25 5.88 -16.22 -7.77
CA GLU A 25 4.98 -16.59 -6.69
C GLU A 25 5.66 -16.21 -5.38
N LYS A 26 5.14 -15.19 -4.69
CA LYS A 26 5.68 -14.73 -3.42
C LYS A 26 5.46 -15.83 -2.38
N ASN A 27 6.54 -16.46 -1.93
CA ASN A 27 6.47 -17.50 -0.91
C ASN A 27 6.32 -16.82 0.47
N ILE A 28 5.09 -16.83 1.01
CA ILE A 28 4.80 -16.28 2.34
C ILE A 28 5.24 -17.34 3.37
N VAL A 29 6.32 -17.06 4.09
CA VAL A 29 6.92 -18.04 5.02
C VAL A 29 6.20 -18.07 6.36
N LYS A 30 5.60 -16.95 6.78
CA LYS A 30 4.86 -16.83 8.03
C LYS A 30 3.90 -15.64 7.97
N SER A 31 2.66 -15.85 8.41
CA SER A 31 1.67 -14.79 8.66
C SER A 31 1.27 -14.81 10.13
N THR A 32 1.23 -13.66 10.78
CA THR A 32 0.73 -13.51 12.15
C THR A 32 -0.14 -12.27 12.21
N GLU A 33 -1.36 -12.44 12.73
CA GLU A 33 -2.27 -11.33 12.98
C GLU A 33 -1.86 -10.60 14.26
N LYS A 34 -1.80 -9.27 14.17
CA LYS A 34 -1.42 -8.37 15.26
C LYS A 34 -2.33 -7.16 15.28
N GLU A 35 -2.40 -6.52 16.43
CA GLU A 35 -3.11 -5.27 16.61
C GLU A 35 -2.16 -4.17 17.07
N ILE A 36 -2.41 -2.94 16.63
CA ILE A 36 -1.67 -1.76 17.07
C ILE A 36 -2.60 -0.56 17.10
N THR A 37 -2.39 0.36 18.03
CA THR A 37 -3.13 1.62 18.11
C THR A 37 -2.15 2.78 18.01
N GLY A 38 -2.54 3.81 17.27
CA GLY A 38 -1.68 4.97 17.08
C GLY A 38 -2.38 6.13 16.41
N GLU A 39 -1.65 7.22 16.29
CA GLU A 39 -2.05 8.43 15.58
C GLU A 39 -1.65 8.35 14.12
N VAL A 40 -2.58 8.62 13.20
CA VAL A 40 -2.31 8.60 11.76
C VAL A 40 -1.32 9.72 11.42
N SER A 41 -0.12 9.36 10.98
CA SER A 41 0.90 10.33 10.53
C SER A 41 0.82 10.57 9.01
N ALA A 42 0.44 9.55 8.25
CA ALA A 42 0.21 9.64 6.82
C ALA A 42 -0.86 8.66 6.36
N ILE A 43 -1.64 9.03 5.33
CA ILE A 43 -2.67 8.17 4.77
C ILE A 43 -2.84 8.42 3.27
N SER A 44 -3.08 7.35 2.53
CA SER A 44 -3.49 7.37 1.13
C SER A 44 -4.45 6.22 0.87
N LYS A 45 -4.89 6.04 -0.38
CA LYS A 45 -5.82 4.99 -0.77
C LYS A 45 -5.32 3.57 -0.45
N ASN A 46 -4.00 3.35 -0.45
CA ASN A 46 -3.42 2.00 -0.39
C ASN A 46 -2.51 1.82 0.83
N PHE A 47 -2.40 2.84 1.68
CA PHE A 47 -1.35 2.94 2.68
C PHE A 47 -1.81 3.76 3.87
N ILE A 48 -1.36 3.38 5.06
CA ILE A 48 -1.51 4.14 6.29
C ILE A 48 -0.25 4.02 7.13
N ALA A 49 0.20 5.12 7.72
CA ALA A 49 1.25 5.14 8.72
C ALA A 49 0.70 5.68 10.03
N ILE A 50 1.14 5.09 11.14
CA ILE A 50 0.76 5.54 12.48
C ILE A 50 1.99 5.71 13.37
N VAL A 51 1.96 6.75 14.20
CA VAL A 51 2.85 6.91 15.34
C VAL A 51 2.20 6.18 16.53
N TYR A 52 2.83 5.11 17.00
CA TYR A 52 2.31 4.29 18.09
C TYR A 52 2.97 4.59 19.44
N GLN A 53 4.13 5.26 19.43
CA GLN A 53 4.84 5.66 20.64
C GLN A 53 5.61 6.96 20.38
N ARG A 54 5.63 7.85 21.38
CA ARG A 54 6.46 9.06 21.41
C ARG A 54 7.32 9.04 22.66
N ASP A 55 8.61 9.28 22.52
CA ASP A 55 9.56 9.53 23.60
C ASP A 55 9.83 11.04 23.63
N GLU A 56 9.10 11.75 24.50
CA GLU A 56 9.16 13.21 24.61
C GLU A 56 10.53 13.70 25.13
N GLU A 57 11.19 12.90 25.96
CA GLU A 57 12.51 13.25 26.51
C GLU A 57 13.58 13.26 25.42
N LYS A 58 13.49 12.34 24.46
CA LYS A 58 14.42 12.25 23.34
C LYS A 58 13.93 12.93 22.07
N GLY A 59 12.67 13.38 22.05
CA GLY A 59 12.02 13.90 20.84
C GLY A 59 11.93 12.86 19.71
N ILE A 60 11.76 11.58 20.06
CA ILE A 60 11.72 10.47 19.10
C ILE A 60 10.28 9.99 18.94
N GLU A 61 9.83 9.85 17.70
CA GLU A 61 8.56 9.21 17.37
C GLU A 61 8.81 7.84 16.74
N TYR A 62 8.07 6.83 17.22
CA TYR A 62 8.10 5.49 16.65
C TYR A 62 6.88 5.33 15.74
N GLU A 63 7.18 5.25 14.45
CA GLU A 63 6.20 5.12 13.39
C GLU A 63 6.20 3.69 12.82
N MET A 64 5.02 3.22 12.42
CA MET A 64 4.88 2.01 11.61
C MET A 64 3.97 2.25 10.42
N ALA A 65 4.41 1.76 9.26
CA ALA A 65 3.72 1.85 7.99
C ALA A 65 3.08 0.52 7.59
N PHE A 66 1.89 0.61 6.99
CA PHE A 66 1.07 -0.52 6.58
C PHE A 66 0.55 -0.31 5.16
N THR A 67 0.57 -1.38 4.38
CA THR A 67 -0.21 -1.44 3.13
C THR A 67 -1.65 -1.80 3.49
N LEU A 68 -2.62 -1.14 2.89
CA LEU A 68 -4.04 -1.47 3.08
C LEU A 68 -4.42 -2.65 2.17
N ASP A 69 -5.15 -3.61 2.72
CA ASP A 69 -5.81 -4.63 1.90
C ASP A 69 -6.83 -4.01 0.96
N GLU A 70 -7.00 -4.58 -0.24
CA GLU A 70 -8.01 -4.13 -1.20
C GLU A 70 -9.43 -4.28 -0.64
N ASN A 71 -9.64 -5.25 0.25
CA ASN A 71 -10.89 -5.52 0.94
C ASN A 71 -10.84 -5.08 2.42
N ILE A 72 -10.14 -3.99 2.72
CA ILE A 72 -10.03 -3.46 4.08
C ILE A 72 -11.41 -3.28 4.74
N GLU A 73 -11.57 -3.80 5.95
CA GLU A 73 -12.75 -3.52 6.77
C GLU A 73 -12.55 -2.20 7.52
N LEU A 74 -13.52 -1.29 7.40
CA LEU A 74 -13.54 -0.03 8.12
C LEU A 74 -14.60 -0.09 9.23
N LYS A 75 -14.17 0.10 10.48
CA LYS A 75 -15.06 0.20 11.64
C LYS A 75 -15.24 1.65 12.05
N ASN A 76 -16.49 2.02 12.35
CA ASN A 76 -16.92 3.38 12.73
C ASN A 76 -16.73 4.47 11.66
N LYS A 77 -16.36 4.09 10.43
CA LYS A 77 -16.27 4.94 9.24
C LYS A 77 -16.73 4.17 8.02
N LYS A 78 -17.17 4.87 6.97
CA LYS A 78 -17.67 4.23 5.75
C LYS A 78 -16.58 4.10 4.67
N ARG A 79 -15.60 4.99 4.70
CA ARG A 79 -14.59 5.16 3.66
C ARG A 79 -13.25 5.58 4.24
N ILE A 80 -12.16 5.21 3.60
CA ILE A 80 -10.80 5.47 4.10
C ILE A 80 -10.50 6.98 4.08
N GLU A 81 -11.09 7.72 3.15
CA GLU A 81 -10.96 9.18 3.03
C GLU A 81 -11.59 9.94 4.20
N GLU A 82 -12.36 9.27 5.06
CA GLU A 82 -12.93 9.86 6.28
C GLU A 82 -11.98 9.76 7.48
N ILE A 83 -10.82 9.11 7.32
CA ILE A 83 -9.70 9.09 8.25
C ILE A 83 -8.70 10.15 7.80
N ASN A 84 -8.30 11.02 8.73
CA ASN A 84 -7.37 12.10 8.47
C ASN A 84 -6.07 11.93 9.27
N VAL A 85 -5.03 12.63 8.83
CA VAL A 85 -3.80 12.79 9.62
C VAL A 85 -4.15 13.41 10.98
N GLY A 86 -3.62 12.81 12.05
CA GLY A 86 -3.88 13.13 13.44
C GLY A 86 -5.00 12.30 14.09
N ASP A 87 -5.82 11.59 13.32
CA ASP A 87 -6.85 10.71 13.89
C ASP A 87 -6.21 9.54 14.63
N ILE A 88 -6.90 9.03 15.65
CA ILE A 88 -6.44 7.86 16.41
C ILE A 88 -7.22 6.64 15.94
N VAL A 89 -6.48 5.64 15.50
CA VAL A 89 -7.02 4.42 14.92
C VAL A 89 -6.40 3.19 15.59
N LYS A 90 -7.14 2.09 15.58
CA LYS A 90 -6.63 0.76 15.84
C LYS A 90 -6.56 -0.01 14.53
N LEU A 91 -5.41 -0.63 14.26
CA LEU A 91 -5.18 -1.44 13.07
C LEU A 91 -5.06 -2.91 13.48
N THR A 92 -5.79 -3.79 12.80
CA THR A 92 -5.51 -5.23 12.79
C THR A 92 -4.79 -5.54 11.48
N TYR A 93 -3.59 -6.11 11.57
CA TYR A 93 -2.72 -6.33 10.41
C TYR A 93 -2.07 -7.72 10.44
N GLU A 94 -1.76 -8.22 9.25
CA GLU A 94 -0.91 -9.38 9.07
C GLU A 94 0.53 -8.94 8.84
N GLU A 95 1.42 -9.54 9.62
CA GLU A 95 2.85 -9.45 9.43
C GLU A 95 3.31 -10.63 8.56
N ASN A 96 3.73 -10.33 7.33
CA ASN A 96 4.27 -11.32 6.39
C ASN A 96 5.78 -11.16 6.29
N ILE A 97 6.49 -12.30 6.31
CA ILE A 97 7.91 -12.35 5.96
C ILE A 97 8.00 -12.94 4.54
N GLU A 98 8.40 -12.11 3.59
CA GLU A 98 8.64 -12.50 2.20
C GLU A 98 10.13 -12.77 2.01
N GLU A 99 10.49 -13.98 1.58
CA GLU A 99 11.86 -14.26 1.14
C GLU A 99 12.07 -13.72 -0.28
N SER A 100 13.17 -12.99 -0.48
CA SER A 100 13.60 -12.49 -1.79
C SER A 100 15.06 -12.84 -2.05
N ALA A 101 15.50 -12.72 -3.30
CA ALA A 101 16.90 -12.90 -3.67
C ALA A 101 17.87 -11.93 -2.94
N LEU A 102 17.35 -10.86 -2.33
CA LEU A 102 18.09 -9.86 -1.56
C LEU A 102 18.00 -10.08 -0.04
N GLY A 103 17.33 -11.13 0.41
CA GLY A 103 17.06 -11.43 1.83
C GLY A 103 15.58 -11.38 2.20
N GLU A 104 15.30 -11.53 3.50
CA GLU A 104 13.95 -11.47 4.06
C GLU A 104 13.44 -10.02 4.10
N ARG A 105 12.21 -9.80 3.62
CA ARG A 105 11.50 -8.54 3.72
C ARG A 105 10.25 -8.73 4.56
N LYS A 106 10.11 -7.90 5.58
CA LYS A 106 8.88 -7.79 6.37
C LYS A 106 7.87 -6.88 5.67
N VAL A 107 6.64 -7.35 5.53
CA VAL A 107 5.52 -6.62 4.93
C VAL A 107 4.34 -6.65 5.89
N ASN A 108 3.91 -5.47 6.35
CA ASN A 108 2.74 -5.34 7.22
C ASN A 108 1.53 -4.94 6.36
N LYS A 109 0.49 -5.77 6.37
CA LYS A 109 -0.74 -5.56 5.61
C LYS A 109 -1.92 -5.37 6.56
N ALA A 110 -2.49 -4.17 6.63
CA ALA A 110 -3.65 -3.89 7.45
C ALA A 110 -4.93 -4.48 6.81
N LYS A 111 -5.72 -5.19 7.61
CA LYS A 111 -7.00 -5.81 7.23
C LYS A 111 -8.20 -5.09 7.81
N VAL A 112 -8.05 -4.50 9.00
CA VAL A 112 -9.10 -3.72 9.67
C VAL A 112 -8.54 -2.38 10.11
N VAL A 113 -9.26 -1.30 9.83
CA VAL A 113 -9.02 0.02 10.41
C VAL A 113 -10.24 0.39 11.26
N GLU A 114 -10.03 0.50 12.56
CA GLU A 114 -11.06 0.96 13.51
C GLU A 114 -10.78 2.40 13.93
N PHE A 115 -11.69 3.31 13.57
CA PHE A 115 -11.64 4.69 14.03
C PHE A 115 -12.05 4.78 15.50
N LEU A 116 -11.17 5.36 16.32
CA LEU A 116 -11.40 5.52 17.76
C LEU A 116 -11.76 6.96 18.14
N LYS A 117 -10.96 7.94 17.72
CA LYS A 117 -11.19 9.37 18.02
C LYS A 117 -10.55 10.29 16.99
N PRO A 118 -11.13 11.49 16.77
CA PRO A 118 -10.57 12.47 15.84
C PRO A 118 -9.27 13.08 16.37
N ALA A 119 -8.51 13.70 15.47
CA ALA A 119 -7.35 14.52 15.82
C ALA A 119 -7.70 15.60 16.85
N LEU A 120 -6.90 15.69 17.92
CA LEU A 120 -7.08 16.69 18.99
C LEU A 120 -6.76 18.12 18.53
N LYS A 121 -6.01 18.29 17.43
CA LYS A 121 -5.68 19.58 16.81
C LYS A 121 -5.83 19.44 15.30
N LYS A 122 -6.41 20.45 14.64
CA LYS A 122 -6.39 20.52 13.17
C LYS A 122 -4.92 20.54 12.70
N PRO A 123 -4.54 19.72 11.70
CA PRO A 123 -3.20 19.76 11.15
C PRO A 123 -2.89 21.19 10.68
N LYS A 124 -1.75 21.74 11.12
CA LYS A 124 -1.26 23.02 10.62
C LYS A 124 -0.79 22.75 9.19
N VAL A 125 -1.60 23.17 8.21
CA VAL A 125 -1.18 23.17 6.81
C VAL A 125 0.08 24.03 6.74
N LEU A 126 1.22 23.41 6.43
CA LEU A 126 2.42 24.14 6.07
C LEU A 126 2.16 24.67 4.66
N GLU A 127 1.60 25.87 4.56
CA GLU A 127 1.54 26.55 3.27
C GLU A 127 2.99 26.77 2.81
N PRO A 128 3.34 26.41 1.56
CA PRO A 128 4.64 26.76 1.02
C PRO A 128 4.73 28.28 1.05
N GLU A 129 5.64 28.82 1.86
CA GLU A 129 5.88 30.25 1.91
C GLU A 129 6.26 30.70 0.50
N GLY A 130 5.37 31.48 -0.11
CA GLY A 130 5.47 31.86 -1.50
C GLY A 130 6.83 32.48 -1.80
N GLU A 131 7.49 31.94 -2.82
CA GLU A 131 8.59 32.61 -3.49
C GLU A 131 8.11 34.00 -3.92
N THR A 132 8.55 35.02 -3.19
CA THR A 132 8.46 36.40 -3.64
C THR A 132 9.27 36.51 -4.93
N LEU A 133 8.56 36.56 -6.06
CA LEU A 133 9.10 37.02 -7.33
C LEU A 133 9.57 38.47 -7.15
N ILE A 134 10.83 38.64 -6.81
CA ILE A 134 11.55 39.91 -6.97
C ILE A 134 11.55 40.24 -8.47
N THR A 135 10.76 41.24 -8.84
CA THR A 135 10.85 41.94 -10.11
C THR A 135 11.49 43.29 -9.83
N GLU A 136 12.73 43.46 -10.28
CA GLU A 136 13.34 44.76 -10.59
C GLU A 136 14.08 44.65 -11.92
#